data_AF-A0A2V5P7P6-F1
#
_entry.id   AF-A0A2V5P7P6-F1
#
_cell.length_a   1.000
_cell.length_b   1.000
_cell.length_c   1.000
_cell.angle_alpha   90.00
_cell.angle_beta   90.00
_cell.angle_gamma   90.00
#
_symmetry.space_group_name_H-M   'P 1'
#
loop_
_entity.id
_entity.type
_entity.pdbx_description
1 polymer ?
#
loop_
_entity_poly.entity_id
_entity_poly.type
_entity_poly.pdbx_seq_one_letter_code
_entity_poly.pdbx_strand_id
1 'polypeptide(L)'
;MPSAGKRKHKKPRKSELDSALGQVSDESVAAAMKEFQDLLAQAKVDTTELIRQNAEELERRLILLKKGKIDKEDFDFFVENQKRALRVFIDSQPAQAQERAEKLTLHVLEIAATKVAPLLLAMI
;
A
#
# COMPACT_ATOMS: atom_id res chain seq x y z
N MET A 1 5.61 -16.62 42.38
CA MET A 1 5.87 -15.84 41.15
C MET A 1 6.33 -16.78 40.04
N PRO A 2 5.65 -16.80 38.89
CA PRO A 2 6.33 -17.12 37.64
C PRO A 2 6.09 -16.05 36.56
N SER A 3 7.16 -15.84 35.80
CA SER A 3 7.42 -14.81 34.79
C SER A 3 6.33 -14.69 33.71
N ALA A 4 5.80 -13.48 33.52
CA ALA A 4 4.92 -13.13 32.42
C ALA A 4 5.68 -13.25 31.08
N GLY A 5 5.33 -14.27 30.30
CA GLY A 5 5.86 -14.48 28.97
C GLY A 5 5.66 -13.25 28.09
N LYS A 6 6.77 -12.67 27.63
CA LYS A 6 6.78 -11.64 26.59
C LYS A 6 5.96 -12.11 25.41
N ARG A 7 4.83 -11.45 25.14
CA ARG A 7 4.04 -11.64 23.91
C ARG A 7 4.96 -11.36 22.73
N LYS A 8 5.47 -12.41 22.08
CA LYS A 8 6.14 -12.29 20.78
C LYS A 8 5.09 -11.76 19.81
N HIS A 9 5.14 -10.46 19.51
CA HIS A 9 4.46 -9.92 18.33
C HIS A 9 4.91 -10.77 17.14
N LYS A 10 4.00 -11.61 16.62
CA LYS A 10 4.21 -12.30 15.36
C LYS A 10 4.44 -11.19 14.33
N LYS A 11 5.68 -11.04 13.86
CA LYS A 11 5.95 -10.21 12.68
C LYS A 11 4.99 -10.69 11.60
N PRO A 12 4.22 -9.80 10.94
CA PRO A 12 3.42 -10.20 9.80
C PRO A 12 4.35 -10.91 8.81
N ARG A 13 3.86 -12.00 8.23
CA ARG A 13 4.57 -12.74 7.20
C ARG A 13 4.90 -11.72 6.10
N LYS A 14 6.17 -11.34 5.94
CA LYS A 14 6.59 -10.32 4.96
C LYS A 14 6.04 -10.71 3.60
N SER A 15 5.29 -9.83 2.96
CA SER A 15 4.80 -10.11 1.62
C SER A 15 5.94 -10.10 0.62
N GLU A 16 5.70 -10.64 -0.58
CA GLU A 16 6.68 -10.60 -1.68
C GLU A 16 7.04 -9.15 -2.03
N LEU A 17 6.06 -8.24 -1.91
CA LEU A 17 6.25 -6.80 -2.06
C LEU A 17 7.13 -6.24 -0.93
N ASP A 18 6.83 -6.56 0.34
CA ASP A 18 7.62 -6.08 1.48
C ASP A 18 9.10 -6.47 1.40
N SER A 19 9.36 -7.64 0.83
CA SER A 19 10.71 -8.15 0.65
C SER A 19 11.46 -7.37 -0.44
N ALA A 20 10.78 -7.00 -1.53
CA ALA A 20 11.37 -6.19 -2.60
C ALA A 20 11.67 -4.76 -2.13
N LEU A 21 10.72 -4.13 -1.43
CA LEU A 21 10.89 -2.76 -0.93
C LEU A 21 11.99 -2.67 0.14
N GLY A 22 12.19 -3.74 0.92
CA GLY A 22 13.25 -3.80 1.91
C GLY A 22 14.68 -3.93 1.35
N GLN A 23 14.86 -4.08 0.03
CA GLN A 23 16.18 -4.12 -0.62
C GLN A 23 16.66 -2.71 -1.06
N VAL A 24 15.79 -1.71 -1.00
CA VAL A 24 16.11 -0.33 -1.36
C VAL A 24 17.03 0.28 -0.31
N SER A 25 18.26 0.61 -0.70
CA SER A 25 19.29 1.16 0.20
C SER A 25 19.43 2.69 0.13
N ASP A 26 18.77 3.33 -0.83
CA ASP A 26 18.74 4.79 -0.95
C ASP A 26 17.84 5.38 0.13
N GLU A 27 18.41 6.14 1.07
CA GLU A 27 17.68 6.73 2.20
C GLU A 27 16.52 7.64 1.77
N SER A 28 16.67 8.36 0.66
CA SER A 28 15.65 9.28 0.16
C SER A 28 14.41 8.53 -0.35
N VAL A 29 14.59 7.29 -0.82
CA VAL A 29 13.51 6.44 -1.31
C VAL A 29 12.99 5.50 -0.22
N ALA A 30 13.86 5.06 0.68
CA ALA A 30 13.52 4.16 1.79
C ALA A 30 12.45 4.76 2.72
N ALA A 31 12.47 6.07 2.95
CA ALA A 31 11.44 6.75 3.74
C ALA A 31 10.05 6.62 3.10
N ALA A 32 9.94 6.89 1.79
CA ALA A 32 8.68 6.75 1.05
C ALA A 32 8.22 5.29 0.96
N MET A 33 9.14 4.33 0.84
CA MET A 33 8.81 2.90 0.86
C MET A 33 8.25 2.48 2.21
N LYS A 34 8.86 2.93 3.30
CA LYS A 34 8.39 2.65 4.65
C LYS A 34 7.02 3.27 4.90
N GLU A 35 6.82 4.53 4.52
CA GLU A 35 5.52 5.18 4.59
C GLU A 35 4.46 4.39 3.82
N PHE A 36 4.77 4.02 2.57
CA PHE A 36 3.87 3.20 1.76
C PHE A 36 3.52 1.88 2.44
N GLN A 37 4.51 1.15 2.95
CA GLN A 37 4.29 -0.12 3.64
C GLN A 37 3.41 0.04 4.88
N ASP A 38 3.67 1.07 5.69
CA ASP A 38 2.91 1.34 6.91
C ASP A 38 1.45 1.68 6.57
N LEU A 39 1.22 2.50 5.54
CA LEU A 39 -0.11 2.87 5.10
C LEU A 39 -0.86 1.70 4.45
N LEU A 40 -0.20 0.92 3.59
CA LEU A 40 -0.78 -0.26 2.96
C LEU A 40 -1.16 -1.31 4.02
N ALA A 41 -0.30 -1.53 5.01
CA ALA A 41 -0.58 -2.43 6.12
C ALA A 41 -1.79 -1.97 6.95
N GLN A 42 -1.88 -0.66 7.24
CA GLN A 42 -3.04 -0.07 7.92
C GLN A 42 -4.33 -0.22 7.10
N ALA A 43 -4.28 0.07 5.80
CA ALA A 43 -5.42 -0.03 4.91
C ALA A 43 -5.93 -1.49 4.79
N LYS A 44 -5.02 -2.47 4.79
CA LYS A 44 -5.38 -3.91 4.76
C LYS A 44 -6.04 -4.43 6.03
N VAL A 45 -5.87 -3.76 7.18
CA VAL A 45 -6.53 -4.11 8.44
C VAL A 45 -7.66 -3.14 8.79
N ASP A 46 -8.02 -2.26 7.85
CA ASP A 46 -9.11 -1.31 8.02
C ASP A 46 -10.44 -2.02 8.25
N THR A 47 -11.31 -1.42 9.07
CA THR A 47 -12.66 -1.90 9.30
C THR A 47 -13.58 -1.63 8.10
N THR A 48 -13.23 -0.66 7.27
CA THR A 48 -13.95 -0.34 6.04
C THR A 48 -13.57 -1.31 4.95
N GLU A 49 -14.55 -2.08 4.49
CA GLU A 49 -14.33 -3.12 3.48
C GLU A 49 -13.73 -2.56 2.17
N LEU A 50 -14.19 -1.39 1.71
CA LEU A 50 -13.68 -0.75 0.51
C LEU A 50 -12.19 -0.41 0.61
N ILE A 51 -11.77 0.16 1.75
CA ILE A 51 -10.36 0.51 2.00
C ILE A 51 -9.49 -0.76 1.98
N ARG A 52 -9.94 -1.80 2.68
CA ARG A 52 -9.25 -3.09 2.73
C ARG A 52 -9.13 -3.74 1.36
N GLN A 53 -10.22 -3.83 0.61
CA GLN A 53 -10.24 -4.44 -0.73
C GLN A 53 -9.34 -3.68 -1.70
N ASN A 54 -9.38 -2.33 -1.67
CA ASN A 54 -8.50 -1.50 -2.48
C ASN A 54 -7.01 -1.76 -2.16
N ALA A 55 -6.66 -1.87 -0.88
CA ALA A 55 -5.29 -2.13 -0.46
C ALA A 55 -4.80 -3.53 -0.87
N GLU A 56 -5.66 -4.55 -0.75
CA GLU A 56 -5.33 -5.90 -1.21
C GLU A 56 -5.15 -5.97 -2.73
N GLU A 57 -6.03 -5.33 -3.50
CA GLU A 57 -5.91 -5.31 -4.96
C GLU A 57 -4.67 -4.52 -5.41
N LEU A 58 -4.36 -3.40 -4.76
CA LEU A 58 -3.15 -2.64 -5.02
C LEU A 58 -1.88 -3.48 -4.81
N GLU A 59 -1.81 -4.23 -3.70
CA GLU A 59 -0.68 -5.14 -3.45
C GLU A 59 -0.57 -6.20 -4.55
N ARG A 60 -1.69 -6.81 -4.97
CA ARG A 60 -1.72 -7.79 -6.07
C ARG A 60 -1.20 -7.19 -7.37
N ARG A 61 -1.64 -5.98 -7.73
CA ARG A 61 -1.22 -5.27 -8.94
C ARG A 61 0.27 -4.94 -8.94
N LEU A 62 0.82 -4.50 -7.81
CA LEU A 62 2.27 -4.26 -7.67
C LEU A 62 3.08 -5.56 -7.81
N ILE A 63 2.58 -6.68 -7.28
CA ILE A 63 3.22 -7.99 -7.46
C ILE A 63 3.18 -8.43 -8.93
N LEU A 64 2.06 -8.21 -9.63
CA LEU A 64 1.95 -8.51 -11.06
C LEU A 64 2.89 -7.64 -11.90
N LEU A 65 3.00 -6.34 -11.58
CA LEU A 65 3.91 -5.41 -12.23
C LEU A 65 5.36 -5.87 -12.05
N LYS A 66 5.77 -6.19 -10.82
CA LYS A 66 7.11 -6.74 -10.52
C LYS A 66 7.41 -8.01 -11.31
N LYS A 67 6.40 -8.86 -11.56
CA LYS A 67 6.54 -10.10 -12.34
C LYS A 67 6.49 -9.88 -13.85
N GLY A 68 6.36 -8.64 -14.31
CA GLY A 68 6.18 -8.30 -15.73
C GLY A 68 4.90 -8.89 -16.32
N LYS A 69 3.88 -9.15 -15.49
CA LYS A 69 2.58 -9.71 -15.93
C LYS A 69 1.59 -8.64 -16.36
N ILE A 70 1.81 -7.41 -15.90
CA ILE A 70 1.19 -6.19 -16.37
C ILE A 70 2.31 -5.17 -16.59
N ASP A 71 2.10 -4.22 -17.48
CA ASP A 71 3.04 -3.11 -17.68
C ASP A 71 2.67 -1.88 -16.83
N LYS A 72 3.43 -0.80 -17.02
CA LYS A 72 3.21 0.45 -16.30
C LYS A 72 1.87 1.10 -16.70
N GLU A 73 1.48 1.03 -17.96
CA GLU A 73 0.25 1.65 -18.45
C GLU A 73 -0.98 0.95 -17.86
N ASP A 74 -0.97 -0.38 -17.83
CA ASP A 74 -1.98 -1.20 -17.15
C ASP A 74 -2.10 -0.84 -15.66
N PHE A 75 -0.95 -0.67 -14.99
CA PHE A 75 -0.92 -0.31 -13.57
C PHE A 75 -1.44 1.12 -13.33
N ASP A 76 -1.00 2.09 -14.13
CA ASP A 76 -1.44 3.48 -14.03
C ASP A 76 -2.94 3.60 -14.31
N PHE A 77 -3.45 2.88 -15.31
CA PHE A 77 -4.89 2.82 -15.61
C PHE A 77 -5.69 2.29 -14.42
N PHE A 78 -5.22 1.22 -13.79
CA PHE A 78 -5.82 0.70 -12.56
C PHE A 78 -5.85 1.77 -11.45
N VAL A 79 -4.73 2.45 -11.21
CA VAL A 79 -4.62 3.49 -10.17
C VAL A 79 -5.60 4.63 -10.43
N GLU A 80 -5.64 5.15 -11.65
CA GLU A 80 -6.54 6.26 -12.00
C GLU A 80 -8.01 5.86 -11.91
N ASN A 81 -8.36 4.63 -12.27
CA ASN A 81 -9.72 4.12 -12.10
C ASN A 81 -10.09 4.01 -10.61
N GLN A 82 -9.20 3.48 -9.76
CA GLN A 82 -9.44 3.40 -8.31
C GLN A 82 -9.57 4.80 -7.68
N LYS A 83 -8.71 5.75 -8.05
CA LYS A 83 -8.78 7.12 -7.55
C LYS A 83 -10.15 7.76 -7.79
N ARG A 84 -10.73 7.58 -8.98
CA ARG A 84 -12.07 8.08 -9.31
C ARG A 84 -13.15 7.47 -8.41
N ALA A 85 -13.11 6.16 -8.20
CA ALA A 85 -14.09 5.47 -7.35
C ALA A 85 -13.95 5.89 -5.88
N LEU A 86 -12.72 6.03 -5.38
CA LEU A 86 -12.42 6.33 -3.98
C LEU A 86 -12.70 7.79 -3.64
N ARG A 87 -12.60 8.72 -4.59
CA ARG A 87 -12.98 10.13 -4.40
C ARG A 87 -14.42 10.25 -3.90
N VAL A 88 -15.35 9.55 -4.57
CA VAL A 88 -16.78 9.54 -4.20
C VAL A 88 -16.99 8.99 -2.79
N PHE A 89 -16.27 7.93 -2.44
CA PHE A 89 -16.32 7.34 -1.11
C PHE A 89 -15.79 8.27 -0.02
N ILE A 90 -14.66 8.96 -0.27
CA ILE A 90 -14.07 9.92 0.67
C ILE A 90 -15.01 11.08 0.89
N ASP A 91 -15.55 11.66 -0.19
CA ASP A 91 -16.47 12.79 -0.13
C ASP A 91 -17.78 12.44 0.61
N SER A 92 -18.13 11.15 0.67
CA SER A 92 -19.29 10.67 1.43
C SER A 92 -18.99 10.40 2.92
N GLN A 93 -17.73 10.47 3.35
CA GLN A 93 -17.38 10.24 4.76
C GLN A 93 -17.64 11.48 5.61
N PRO A 94 -17.93 11.33 6.91
CA PRO A 94 -17.89 12.43 7.85
C PRO A 94 -16.49 13.09 7.84
N ALA A 95 -16.43 14.42 8.03
CA ALA A 95 -15.17 15.18 8.02
C ALA A 95 -14.07 14.58 8.92
N GLN A 96 -14.46 14.01 10.07
CA GLN A 96 -13.57 13.36 11.03
C GLN A 96 -12.90 12.08 10.50
N ALA A 97 -13.52 11.41 9.54
CA ALA A 97 -13.02 10.19 8.91
C ALA A 97 -12.45 10.42 7.50
N GLN A 98 -12.68 11.62 6.93
CA GLN A 98 -12.32 11.96 5.57
C GLN A 98 -10.80 11.96 5.36
N GLU A 99 -10.05 12.59 6.27
CA GLU A 99 -8.58 12.59 6.24
C GLU A 99 -8.01 11.16 6.31
N ARG A 100 -8.56 10.33 7.21
CA ARG A 100 -8.16 8.93 7.34
C ARG A 100 -8.47 8.15 6.06
N ALA A 101 -9.67 8.33 5.50
CA ALA A 101 -10.08 7.66 4.27
C ALA A 101 -9.16 8.05 3.11
N GLU A 102 -8.88 9.34 2.92
CA GLU A 102 -7.98 9.85 1.89
C GLU A 102 -6.57 9.29 2.05
N LYS A 103 -6.04 9.30 3.28
CA LYS A 103 -4.69 8.81 3.58
C LYS A 103 -4.53 7.32 3.35
N LEU A 104 -5.55 6.50 3.65
CA LEU A 104 -5.50 5.05 3.49
C LEU A 104 -5.94 4.58 2.09
N THR A 105 -6.31 5.51 1.20
CA THR A 105 -6.77 5.18 -0.16
C THR A 105 -6.00 5.96 -1.21
N LEU A 106 -6.33 7.23 -1.46
CA LEU A 106 -5.73 8.05 -2.51
C LEU A 106 -4.24 8.27 -2.30
N HIS A 107 -3.81 8.58 -1.08
CA HIS A 107 -2.40 8.81 -0.78
C HIS A 107 -1.56 7.54 -0.99
N VAL A 108 -2.08 6.38 -0.57
CA VAL A 108 -1.44 5.08 -0.82
C VAL A 108 -1.30 4.81 -2.32
N LEU A 109 -2.35 5.06 -3.10
CA LEU A 109 -2.34 4.91 -4.56
C LEU A 109 -1.35 5.86 -5.23
N GLU A 110 -1.24 7.09 -4.73
CA GLU A 110 -0.32 8.10 -5.26
C GLU A 110 1.13 7.72 -5.01
N ILE A 111 1.49 7.30 -3.78
CA ILE A 111 2.83 6.80 -3.50
C ILE A 111 3.14 5.56 -4.35
N ALA A 112 2.15 4.67 -4.52
CA ALA A 112 2.33 3.47 -5.35
C ALA A 112 2.68 3.81 -6.80
N ALA A 113 1.95 4.72 -7.42
CA ALA A 113 2.16 5.09 -8.83
C ALA A 113 3.42 5.93 -9.04
N THR A 114 3.73 6.86 -8.13
CA THR A 114 4.79 7.85 -8.34
C THR A 114 6.15 7.40 -7.82
N LYS A 115 6.19 6.51 -6.82
CA LYS A 115 7.43 6.08 -6.16
C LYS A 115 7.66 4.58 -6.28
N VAL A 116 6.66 3.75 -5.97
CA VAL A 116 6.84 2.30 -5.86
C VAL A 116 6.93 1.64 -7.22
N ALA A 117 5.96 1.87 -8.11
CA ALA A 117 5.90 1.23 -9.42
C ALA A 117 7.14 1.53 -10.30
N PRO A 118 7.62 2.79 -10.42
CA PRO A 118 8.85 3.07 -11.17
C PRO A 118 10.07 2.35 -10.58
N LEU A 119 10.16 2.27 -9.25
CA LEU A 119 11.25 1.58 -8.58
C LEU A 119 11.21 0.07 -8.84
N LEU A 120 10.03 -0.56 -8.74
CA LEU A 120 9.88 -1.98 -9.03
C LEU A 120 10.29 -2.30 -10.47
N LEU A 121 9.94 -1.43 -11.42
CA LEU A 121 10.35 -1.58 -12.82
C LEU A 121 11.86 -1.40 -13.03
N ALA A 122 12.51 -0.52 -12.27
CA ALA A 122 13.96 -0.32 -12.32
C ALA A 122 14.77 -1.48 -11.71
N MET A 123 14.12 -2.39 -10.97
CA MET A 123 14.74 -3.56 -10.35
C MET A 123 14.64 -4.85 -11.18
N ILE A 124 13.90 -4.83 -12.30
CA ILE A 124 13.74 -5.95 -13.24
C ILE A 124 14.86 -5.90 -14.28
#